data_AF-A0A9W3X109-F1
#
_entry.id   AF-A0A9W3X109-F1
#
_cell.length_a   1.000
_cell.length_b   1.000
_cell.length_c   1.000
_cell.angle_alpha   90.00
_cell.angle_beta   90.00
_cell.angle_gamma   90.00
#
_symmetry.space_group_name_H-M   'P 1'
#
loop_
_entity.id
_entity.type
_entity.pdbx_description
1 polymer ?
#
loop_
_entity_poly.entity_id
_entity_poly.type
_entity_poly.pdbx_seq_one_letter_code
_entity_poly.pdbx_strand_id
1 'polypeptide(L)'
;MNSMPKFVASTTLEKTEWNANLIKDNIVEEISKLKEQPGQNLLIYGSGELIQTLMQHDLIDEYHFMVNPVIVGNGKHLFKTGNDTKALKLIETRTTSSGVVILSYQPEKKE
;
A
#
# COMPACT_ATOMS: atom_id res chain seq x y z
N MET A 1 8.93 13.59 3.41
CA MET A 1 7.57 13.05 3.67
C MET A 1 6.54 14.16 3.86
N ASN A 2 6.69 15.07 4.84
CA ASN A 2 5.65 16.08 5.12
C ASN A 2 5.35 17.05 3.97
N SER A 3 6.35 17.38 3.15
CA SER A 3 6.20 18.26 1.98
C SER A 3 5.63 17.57 0.73
N MET A 4 5.59 16.24 0.67
CA MET A 4 5.10 15.51 -0.51
C MET A 4 3.60 15.76 -0.72
N PRO A 5 3.13 15.84 -1.97
CA PRO A 5 1.71 15.82 -2.29
C PRO A 5 1.06 14.57 -1.69
N LYS A 6 -0.15 14.72 -1.15
CA LYS A 6 -0.88 13.61 -0.54
C LYS A 6 -2.18 13.37 -1.24
N PHE A 7 -2.58 12.11 -1.26
CA PHE A 7 -3.88 11.67 -1.72
C PHE A 7 -4.54 10.95 -0.55
N VAL A 8 -5.70 11.43 -0.14
CA VAL A 8 -6.44 10.90 1.01
C VAL A 8 -7.69 10.25 0.48
N ALA A 9 -7.76 8.92 0.53
CA ALA A 9 -8.98 8.19 0.24
C ALA A 9 -9.90 8.22 1.47
N SER A 10 -11.09 8.80 1.34
CA SER A 10 -12.06 8.85 2.44
C SER A 10 -13.49 9.05 1.93
N THR A 11 -14.41 8.23 2.42
CA THR A 11 -15.85 8.35 2.11
C THR A 11 -16.57 9.37 2.98
N THR A 12 -15.99 9.75 4.14
CA THR A 12 -16.65 10.59 5.16
C THR A 12 -16.03 11.98 5.31
N LEU A 13 -14.75 12.15 4.92
CA LEU A 13 -14.09 13.45 5.00
C LEU A 13 -14.62 14.36 3.88
N GLU A 14 -15.01 15.60 4.20
CA GLU A 14 -15.57 16.53 3.20
C GLU A 14 -14.53 17.44 2.55
N LYS A 15 -13.49 17.82 3.29
CA LYS A 15 -12.43 18.72 2.83
C LYS A 15 -11.11 18.38 3.50
N THR A 16 -10.03 18.80 2.86
CA THR A 16 -8.67 18.78 3.44
C THR A 16 -8.15 20.22 3.51
N GLU A 17 -7.40 20.55 4.56
CA GLU A 17 -6.91 21.92 4.83
C GLU A 17 -5.38 22.03 4.72
N TRP A 18 -4.74 21.08 4.07
CA TRP A 18 -3.28 20.94 3.99
C TRP A 18 -2.90 20.40 2.61
N ASN A 19 -1.64 20.01 2.38
CA ASN A 19 -1.13 19.53 1.08
C ASN A 19 -1.65 18.13 0.69
N ALA A 20 -2.97 17.95 0.73
CA ALA A 20 -3.68 16.72 0.41
C ALA A 20 -4.79 16.98 -0.62
N ASN A 21 -4.97 16.02 -1.51
CA ASN A 21 -6.09 15.93 -2.43
C ASN A 21 -7.01 14.82 -1.92
N LEU A 22 -8.28 15.13 -1.74
CA LEU A 22 -9.27 14.17 -1.27
C LEU A 22 -9.79 13.32 -2.45
N ILE A 23 -9.75 12.00 -2.29
CA ILE A 23 -10.39 11.03 -3.18
C ILE A 23 -11.62 10.48 -2.45
N LYS A 24 -12.81 10.90 -2.86
CA LYS A 24 -14.08 10.49 -2.25
C LYS A 24 -14.51 9.08 -2.66
N ASP A 25 -14.45 8.82 -3.96
CA ASP A 25 -14.94 7.60 -4.60
C ASP A 25 -13.98 7.13 -5.70
N ASN A 26 -14.27 5.97 -6.30
CA ASN A 26 -13.54 5.41 -7.46
C ASN A 26 -12.01 5.34 -7.28
N ILE A 27 -11.57 4.94 -6.09
CA ILE A 27 -10.13 4.90 -5.75
C ILE A 27 -9.28 4.13 -6.76
N VAL A 28 -9.83 3.04 -7.33
CA VAL A 28 -9.14 2.23 -8.36
C VAL A 28 -8.86 3.05 -9.62
N GLU A 29 -9.83 3.84 -10.07
CA GLU A 29 -9.71 4.67 -11.26
C GLU A 29 -8.74 5.84 -11.00
N GLU A 30 -8.88 6.51 -9.86
CA GLU A 30 -8.03 7.65 -9.50
C GLU A 30 -6.56 7.24 -9.31
N ILE A 31 -6.30 6.09 -8.66
CA ILE A 31 -4.92 5.57 -8.57
C ILE A 31 -4.40 5.16 -9.94
N SER A 32 -5.22 4.53 -10.80
CA SER A 32 -4.81 4.18 -12.17
C SER A 32 -4.36 5.43 -12.95
N LYS A 33 -5.16 6.51 -12.91
CA LYS A 33 -4.80 7.80 -13.54
C LYS A 33 -3.52 8.39 -12.95
N LEU A 34 -3.34 8.33 -11.63
CA LEU A 34 -2.12 8.83 -11.00
C LEU A 34 -0.88 8.05 -11.41
N LYS A 35 -1.00 6.73 -11.61
CA LYS A 35 0.11 5.89 -12.10
C LYS A 35 0.52 6.22 -13.54
N GLU A 36 -0.38 6.78 -14.36
CA GLU A 36 -0.08 7.20 -15.73
C GLU A 36 0.61 8.58 -15.81
N GLN A 37 0.56 9.37 -14.73
CA GLN A 37 1.17 10.70 -14.72
C GLN A 37 2.70 10.61 -14.61
N PRO A 38 3.43 11.53 -15.27
CA PRO A 38 4.87 11.62 -15.10
C PRO A 38 5.20 12.03 -13.66
N GLY A 39 6.08 11.28 -12.99
CA GLY A 39 6.41 11.55 -11.59
C GLY A 39 7.27 10.48 -10.93
N GLN A 40 7.41 10.63 -9.61
CA GLN A 40 8.05 9.64 -8.74
C GLN A 40 7.05 8.58 -8.29
N ASN A 41 7.53 7.56 -7.58
CA ASN A 41 6.71 6.48 -7.04
C ASN A 41 5.59 6.99 -6.10
N LEU A 42 4.43 6.34 -6.17
CA LEU A 42 3.34 6.52 -5.22
C LEU A 42 3.59 5.65 -3.97
N LEU A 43 3.64 6.28 -2.80
CA LEU A 43 3.79 5.57 -1.53
C LEU A 43 2.43 5.40 -0.84
N ILE A 44 2.06 4.14 -0.58
CA ILE A 44 0.88 3.82 0.22
C ILE A 44 1.27 3.81 1.70
N TYR A 45 0.90 4.85 2.43
CA TYR A 45 1.18 4.93 3.87
C TYR A 45 0.16 4.15 4.73
N GLY A 46 -1.02 3.90 4.16
CA GLY A 46 -2.17 3.26 4.80
C GLY A 46 -3.47 3.71 4.13
N SER A 47 -4.63 3.15 4.45
CA SER A 47 -4.91 2.16 5.49
C SER A 47 -4.84 0.71 4.97
N GLY A 48 -4.95 -0.28 5.85
CA GLY A 48 -5.03 -1.69 5.46
C GLY A 48 -6.21 -2.00 4.53
N GLU A 49 -7.31 -1.25 4.62
CA GLU A 49 -8.45 -1.38 3.69
C GLU A 49 -8.07 -0.88 2.30
N LEU A 50 -7.40 0.27 2.20
CA LEU A 50 -6.90 0.78 0.92
C LEU A 50 -5.94 -0.21 0.27
N ILE A 51 -5.00 -0.77 1.04
CA ILE A 51 -4.07 -1.79 0.53
C ILE A 51 -4.84 -3.01 0.02
N GLN A 52 -5.87 -3.48 0.73
CA GLN A 52 -6.69 -4.60 0.28
C GLN A 52 -7.39 -4.31 -1.06
N THR A 53 -8.00 -3.13 -1.19
CA THR A 53 -8.67 -2.73 -2.44
C THR A 53 -7.68 -2.64 -3.60
N LEU A 54 -6.54 -1.98 -3.42
CA LEU A 54 -5.53 -1.83 -4.49
C LEU A 54 -4.87 -3.16 -4.85
N MET A 55 -4.65 -4.03 -3.87
CA MET A 55 -4.15 -5.39 -4.09
C MET A 55 -5.14 -6.22 -4.92
N GLN A 56 -6.44 -6.16 -4.64
CA GLN A 56 -7.46 -6.88 -5.43
C GLN A 56 -7.50 -6.46 -6.90
N HIS A 57 -7.13 -5.22 -7.20
CA HIS A 57 -7.13 -4.67 -8.55
C HIS A 57 -5.73 -4.64 -9.20
N ASP A 58 -4.75 -5.36 -8.64
CA ASP A 58 -3.38 -5.44 -9.17
C ASP A 58 -2.69 -4.07 -9.34
N LEU A 59 -3.02 -3.11 -8.47
CA LEU A 59 -2.49 -1.75 -8.54
C LEU A 59 -1.20 -1.53 -7.72
N ILE A 60 -0.74 -2.54 -6.98
CA ILE A 60 0.48 -2.47 -6.17
C ILE A 60 1.64 -3.10 -6.93
N ASP A 61 2.66 -2.30 -7.24
CA ASP A 61 3.84 -2.77 -7.97
C ASP A 61 4.92 -3.36 -7.04
N GLU A 62 4.97 -2.91 -5.78
CA GLU A 62 5.99 -3.33 -4.82
C GLU A 62 5.42 -3.37 -3.39
N TYR A 63 5.77 -4.42 -2.65
CA TYR A 63 5.39 -4.65 -1.26
C TYR A 63 6.62 -4.59 -0.37
N HIS A 64 6.53 -3.80 0.69
CA HIS A 64 7.54 -3.72 1.75
C HIS A 64 6.97 -4.32 3.03
N PHE A 65 7.26 -5.59 3.29
CA PHE A 65 6.81 -6.25 4.51
C PHE A 65 7.81 -6.04 5.64
N MET A 66 7.37 -5.34 6.69
CA MET A 66 8.15 -5.14 7.92
C MET A 66 7.71 -6.16 8.97
N VAL A 67 8.48 -7.24 9.10
CA VAL A 67 8.27 -8.26 10.14
C VAL A 67 8.90 -7.77 11.43
N ASN A 68 8.05 -7.44 12.39
CA ASN A 68 8.48 -6.96 13.71
C ASN A 68 8.67 -8.15 14.66
N PRO A 69 9.67 -8.13 15.56
CA PRO A 69 9.94 -9.21 16.51
C PRO A 69 8.96 -9.19 17.68
N VAL A 70 7.66 -9.31 17.39
CA VAL A 70 6.56 -9.27 18.36
C VAL A 70 5.43 -10.19 17.93
N ILE A 71 4.81 -10.87 18.90
CA ILE A 71 3.59 -11.66 18.70
C ILE A 71 2.42 -10.83 19.24
N VAL A 72 1.60 -10.30 18.34
CA VAL A 72 0.48 -9.40 18.71
C VAL A 72 -0.75 -10.18 19.22
N GLY A 73 -0.86 -11.47 18.89
CA GLY A 73 -1.96 -12.34 19.32
C GLY A 73 -3.26 -12.13 18.53
N ASN A 74 -3.83 -10.93 18.58
CA ASN A 74 -5.10 -10.56 17.92
C ASN A 74 -5.04 -9.15 17.31
N GLY A 75 -5.82 -8.89 16.26
CA GLY A 75 -5.93 -7.54 15.69
C GLY A 75 -6.42 -7.50 14.25
N LYS A 76 -6.08 -6.41 13.55
CA LYS A 76 -6.39 -6.26 12.12
C LYS A 76 -5.42 -7.07 11.29
N HIS A 77 -5.94 -7.92 10.41
CA HIS A 77 -5.16 -8.69 9.46
C HIS A 77 -5.16 -8.00 8.09
N LEU A 78 -3.96 -7.85 7.50
CA LEU A 78 -3.81 -7.29 6.16
C LEU A 78 -4.35 -8.22 5.09
N PHE A 79 -4.09 -9.52 5.22
CA PHE A 79 -4.60 -10.57 4.35
C PHE A 79 -5.80 -11.22 5.04
N LYS A 80 -6.95 -11.21 4.37
CA LYS A 80 -8.21 -11.77 4.88
C LYS A 80 -8.57 -13.04 4.10
N THR A 81 -9.46 -13.82 4.67
CA THR A 81 -10.05 -14.97 3.98
C THR A 81 -10.75 -14.52 2.70
N GLY A 82 -10.50 -15.19 1.58
CA GLY A 82 -11.07 -14.86 0.28
C GLY A 82 -10.22 -13.92 -0.59
N ASN A 83 -9.05 -13.49 -0.12
CA ASN A 83 -8.06 -12.86 -1.00
C ASN A 83 -7.49 -13.90 -1.99
N ASP A 84 -7.35 -13.50 -3.26
CA ASP A 84 -6.68 -14.32 -4.26
C ASP A 84 -5.21 -14.58 -3.91
N THR A 85 -4.74 -15.78 -4.22
CA THR A 85 -3.32 -16.11 -4.15
C THR A 85 -2.55 -15.25 -5.17
N LYS A 86 -1.58 -14.49 -4.68
CA LYS A 86 -0.63 -13.74 -5.51
C LYS A 86 0.77 -14.30 -5.33
N ALA A 87 1.39 -14.67 -6.44
CA ALA A 87 2.80 -15.02 -6.45
C ALA A 87 3.64 -13.75 -6.37
N LEU A 88 4.68 -13.76 -5.53
CA LEU A 88 5.55 -12.63 -5.28
C LEU A 88 7.01 -13.06 -5.46
N LYS A 89 7.79 -12.20 -6.09
CA LYS A 89 9.24 -12.36 -6.25
C LYS A 89 9.96 -11.50 -5.23
N LEU A 90 10.85 -12.11 -4.44
CA LEU A 90 11.72 -11.40 -3.50
C LEU A 90 12.74 -10.56 -4.29
N ILE A 91 12.83 -9.28 -3.98
CA ILE A 91 13.77 -8.33 -4.58
C ILE A 91 14.89 -8.00 -3.60
N GLU A 92 14.57 -7.76 -2.33
CA GLU A 92 15.54 -7.37 -1.31
C GLU A 92 15.15 -7.92 0.07
N THR A 93 16.16 -8.20 0.89
CA THR A 93 16.00 -8.46 2.32
C THR A 93 16.96 -7.58 3.11
N ARG A 94 16.44 -6.90 4.12
CA ARG A 94 17.22 -6.04 5.01
C ARG A 94 16.82 -6.26 6.46
N THR A 95 17.80 -6.34 7.36
CA THR A 95 17.58 -6.34 8.80
C THR A 95 17.97 -5.00 9.40
N THR A 96 17.19 -4.51 10.37
CA THR A 96 17.54 -3.32 11.16
C THR A 96 18.24 -3.72 12.46
N SER A 97 18.90 -2.76 13.11
CA SER A 97 19.48 -2.97 14.46
C SER A 97 18.42 -3.25 15.54
N SER A 98 17.16 -2.89 15.30
CA SER A 98 16.03 -3.21 16.19
C SER A 98 15.46 -4.63 15.99
N GLY A 99 16.04 -5.42 15.09
CA GLY A 99 15.58 -6.78 14.80
C GLY A 99 14.38 -6.85 13.85
N VAL A 100 13.98 -5.74 13.22
CA VAL A 100 12.95 -5.75 12.17
C VAL A 100 13.55 -6.31 10.88
N VAL A 101 12.83 -7.25 10.26
CA VAL A 101 13.17 -7.76 8.92
C VAL A 101 12.27 -7.07 7.91
N ILE A 102 12.88 -6.39 6.94
CA ILE A 102 12.20 -5.73 5.82
C ILE A 102 12.40 -6.61 4.60
N LEU A 103 11.30 -7.05 4.00
CA LEU A 103 11.28 -7.85 2.78
C LEU A 103 10.61 -7.05 1.68
N SER A 104 11.34 -6.77 0.61
CA SER A 104 10.83 -6.07 -0.57
C SER A 104 10.47 -7.10 -1.64
N TYR A 105 9.21 -7.12 -2.05
CA TYR A 105 8.68 -8.04 -3.06
C TYR A 105 8.00 -7.30 -4.20
N GLN A 106 7.99 -7.88 -5.38
CA GLN A 106 7.14 -7.45 -6.49
C GLN A 106 6.17 -8.57 -6.87
N PRO A 107 4.95 -8.26 -7.37
CA PRO A 107 4.11 -9.26 -8.00
C PRO A 107 4.87 -9.99 -9.10
N GLU A 108 4.79 -11.32 -9.09
CA GLU A 108 5.28 -12.10 -10.22
C GLU A 108 4.30 -11.93 -11.39
N LYS A 109 4.82 -11.50 -12.55
CA LYS A 109 4.00 -11.36 -13.75
C LYS A 109 3.52 -12.75 -14.16
N LYS A 110 2.21 -12.95 -14.24
CA LYS A 110 1.64 -14.12 -14.91
C LYS A 110 2.01 -14.02 -16.39
N GLU A 111 2.73 -15.02 -16.89
CA GLU A 111 2.95 -15.21 -18.33
C GLU A 111 1.62 -15.53 -19.05
#